data_AF-C3Z8K6-F1
#
_entry.id   AF-C3Z8K6-F1
#
_cell.length_a   1.000
_cell.length_b   1.000
_cell.length_c   1.000
_cell.angle_alpha   90.00
_cell.angle_beta   90.00
_cell.angle_gamma   90.00
#
_symmetry.space_group_name_H-M   'P 1'
#
loop_
_entity.id
_entity.type
_entity.pdbx_description
1 polymer ?
#
loop_
_entity_poly.entity_id
_entity_poly.type
_entity_poly.pdbx_seq_one_letter_code
_entity_poly.pdbx_strand_id
1 'polypeptide(L)'
;MAKLHSGKGDHLDRTKENTRQQILTEAVVESICDLSPTVKSLSLRVNNEEFSFKAGQWVDFFIPELDGQFTGFSMTSAPGQLEHDGILDLAVKCSEEAPAHWVHHKEQILRLCQEVPDMSLQCFVTQQQEFKNPSQFPRPKVGRITQEVLKAELSGLHGDQTLSYICGPPPMIESMAHHLSCLGVDSANIKFEKWW
;
A
#
# COMPACT_ATOMS: atom_id res chain seq x y z
N MET A 1 8.21 20.51 -33.24
CA MET A 1 9.23 20.12 -32.22
C MET A 1 8.53 20.04 -30.88
N ALA A 2 8.62 18.87 -30.25
CA ALA A 2 7.90 18.49 -29.04
C ALA A 2 8.48 19.13 -27.77
N LYS A 3 7.63 19.33 -26.77
CA LYS A 3 7.92 19.18 -25.32
C LYS A 3 6.60 19.22 -24.54
N LEU A 4 5.94 18.06 -24.41
CA LEU A 4 5.03 17.84 -23.28
C LEU A 4 5.89 17.43 -22.10
N HIS A 5 6.01 18.31 -21.11
CA HIS A 5 6.64 17.98 -19.83
C HIS A 5 5.71 17.05 -19.06
N SER A 6 6.18 15.82 -18.80
CA SER A 6 5.61 14.92 -17.80
C SER A 6 6.04 15.42 -16.42
N GLY A 7 5.36 16.45 -15.92
CA GLY A 7 5.63 17.04 -14.61
C GLY A 7 4.96 16.24 -13.50
N LYS A 8 5.59 15.15 -13.06
CA LYS A 8 5.32 14.55 -11.75
C LYS A 8 6.17 15.35 -10.75
N GLY A 9 5.57 16.30 -10.02
CA GLY A 9 6.28 17.18 -9.06
C GLY A 9 7.00 16.41 -7.95
N ASP A 10 7.90 17.05 -7.22
CA ASP A 10 8.68 16.43 -6.13
C ASP A 10 7.75 15.79 -5.06
N HIS A 11 8.13 14.65 -4.48
CA HIS A 11 7.36 13.94 -3.46
C HIS A 11 7.05 14.84 -2.26
N LEU A 12 8.02 15.67 -1.86
CA LEU A 12 7.89 16.68 -0.82
C LEU A 12 6.78 17.68 -1.10
N ASP A 13 6.72 18.20 -2.33
CA ASP A 13 5.71 19.19 -2.73
C ASP A 13 4.29 18.64 -2.65
N ARG A 14 4.13 17.34 -2.92
CA ARG A 14 2.81 16.69 -2.94
C ARG A 14 2.32 16.30 -1.54
N THR A 15 3.21 15.96 -0.63
CA THR A 15 2.91 15.54 0.76
C THR A 15 3.04 16.69 1.78
N LYS A 16 3.33 17.92 1.35
CA LYS A 16 3.68 19.04 2.25
C LYS A 16 2.64 19.36 3.35
N GLU A 17 1.35 19.17 3.07
CA GLU A 17 0.26 19.47 4.00
C GLU A 17 -0.02 18.33 4.99
N ASN A 18 0.67 17.19 4.87
CA ASN A 18 0.44 16.03 5.72
C ASN A 18 1.22 16.14 7.03
N THR A 19 0.55 15.87 8.16
CA THR A 19 1.16 15.84 9.49
C THR A 19 2.16 14.70 9.59
N ARG A 20 3.38 15.00 10.03
CA ARG A 20 4.47 14.03 10.20
C ARG A 20 4.88 13.96 11.66
N GLN A 21 5.10 12.75 12.16
CA GLN A 21 5.94 12.56 13.33
C GLN A 21 7.38 12.88 12.92
N GLN A 22 8.06 13.75 13.67
CA GLN A 22 9.47 14.10 13.41
C GLN A 22 10.43 13.07 14.00
N ILE A 23 10.11 11.78 13.84
CA ILE A 23 10.94 10.68 14.31
C ILE A 23 11.61 10.07 13.08
N LEU A 24 12.93 10.25 12.97
CA LEU A 24 13.75 9.50 12.02
C LEU A 24 14.26 8.25 12.75
N THR A 25 13.94 7.08 12.23
CA THR A 25 14.41 5.82 12.79
C THR A 25 15.22 5.03 11.77
N GLU A 26 16.30 4.43 12.24
CA GLU A 26 17.03 3.45 11.45
C GLU A 26 16.27 2.12 11.45
N ALA A 27 16.38 1.40 10.33
CA ALA A 27 15.83 0.06 10.19
C ALA A 27 16.77 -0.80 9.35
N VAL A 28 16.77 -2.10 9.64
CA VAL A 28 17.55 -3.10 8.90
C VAL A 28 16.60 -3.90 8.04
N VAL A 29 16.96 -4.13 6.78
CA VAL A 29 16.18 -5.02 5.92
C VAL A 29 16.29 -6.44 6.47
N GLU A 30 15.16 -6.97 6.93
CA GLU A 30 15.06 -8.33 7.43
C GLU A 30 14.71 -9.30 6.31
N SER A 31 13.73 -8.96 5.47
CA SER A 31 13.39 -9.79 4.32
C SER A 31 12.83 -9.04 3.12
N ILE A 32 12.98 -9.64 1.93
CA ILE A 32 12.30 -9.23 0.70
C ILE A 32 11.72 -10.46 0.01
N CYS A 33 10.41 -10.42 -0.25
CA CYS A 33 9.66 -11.51 -0.88
C CYS A 33 8.85 -11.01 -2.06
N ASP A 34 8.76 -11.79 -3.14
CA ASP A 34 7.88 -11.48 -4.27
C ASP A 34 6.42 -11.77 -3.90
N LEU A 35 5.57 -10.74 -3.84
CA LEU A 35 4.12 -10.90 -3.69
C LEU A 35 3.42 -11.04 -5.04
N SER A 36 3.98 -10.40 -6.07
CA SER A 36 3.55 -10.51 -7.47
C SER A 36 4.72 -10.15 -8.39
N PRO A 37 4.61 -10.31 -9.72
CA PRO A 37 5.66 -9.89 -10.66
C PRO A 37 6.01 -8.40 -10.61
N THR A 38 5.15 -7.57 -9.99
CA THR A 38 5.35 -6.11 -9.91
C THR A 38 5.35 -5.59 -8.48
N VAL A 39 5.27 -6.45 -7.46
CA VAL A 39 5.19 -6.01 -6.05
C VAL A 39 6.03 -6.95 -5.18
N LYS A 40 6.92 -6.36 -4.39
CA LYS A 40 7.70 -7.05 -3.36
C LYS A 40 7.21 -6.64 -1.96
N SER A 41 7.15 -7.59 -1.05
CA SER A 41 7.10 -7.33 0.39
C SER A 41 8.51 -6.98 0.84
N LEU A 42 8.66 -5.92 1.63
CA LEU A 42 9.89 -5.50 2.28
C LEU A 42 9.63 -5.45 3.79
N SER A 43 10.25 -6.37 4.53
CA SER A 43 10.19 -6.42 5.98
C SER A 43 11.42 -5.74 6.57
N LEU A 44 11.17 -4.79 7.49
CA LEU A 44 12.17 -3.95 8.12
C LEU A 44 12.15 -4.18 9.62
N ARG A 45 13.31 -4.48 10.20
CA ARG A 45 13.52 -4.51 11.64
C ARG A 45 13.86 -3.11 12.13
N VAL A 46 12.97 -2.52 12.92
CA VAL A 46 13.08 -1.17 13.46
C VAL A 46 13.60 -1.25 14.89
N ASN A 47 14.77 -0.67 15.15
CA ASN A 47 15.39 -0.67 16.47
C ASN A 47 15.11 0.65 17.20
N ASN A 48 13.83 0.99 17.36
CA ASN A 48 13.40 2.20 18.07
C ASN A 48 12.03 2.00 18.73
N GLU A 49 12.03 1.88 20.06
CA GLU A 49 10.84 1.66 20.87
C GLU A 49 9.90 2.88 20.94
N GLU A 50 10.39 4.08 20.60
CA GLU A 50 9.56 5.29 20.56
C GLU A 50 8.76 5.41 19.25
N PHE A 51 9.15 4.66 18.22
CA PHE A 51 8.46 4.67 16.94
C PHE A 51 7.18 3.85 17.02
N SER A 52 6.05 4.47 16.66
CA SER A 52 4.74 3.82 16.62
C SER A 52 3.88 4.40 15.50
N PHE A 53 2.93 3.62 15.00
CA PHE A 53 2.03 4.05 13.93
C PHE A 53 0.61 3.52 14.12
N LYS A 54 -0.33 4.08 13.36
CA LYS A 54 -1.71 3.61 13.23
C LYS A 54 -1.91 3.01 11.85
N ALA A 55 -2.78 2.01 11.76
CA ALA A 55 -3.16 1.42 10.48
C ALA A 55 -3.63 2.50 9.49
N GLY A 56 -3.14 2.41 8.26
CA GLY A 56 -3.40 3.40 7.20
C GLY A 56 -2.44 4.60 7.17
N GLN A 57 -1.40 4.64 8.02
CA GLN A 57 -0.30 5.60 7.87
C GLN A 57 0.78 5.10 6.91
N TRP A 58 1.66 6.01 6.51
CA TRP A 58 2.83 5.74 5.67
C TRP A 58 4.12 6.21 6.36
N VAL A 59 5.26 5.73 5.87
CA VAL A 59 6.60 6.21 6.19
C VAL A 59 7.26 6.82 4.96
N ASP A 60 8.03 7.88 5.16
CA ASP A 60 8.97 8.39 4.15
C ASP A 60 10.20 7.48 4.17
N PHE A 61 10.34 6.59 3.17
CA PHE A 61 11.41 5.60 3.14
C PHE A 61 12.66 6.16 2.45
N PHE A 62 13.75 6.26 3.21
CA PHE A 62 15.04 6.75 2.76
C PHE A 62 16.07 5.62 2.71
N ILE A 63 16.96 5.66 1.72
CA ILE A 63 18.11 4.76 1.61
C ILE A 63 19.39 5.60 1.65
N PRO A 64 20.27 5.39 2.64
CA PRO A 64 21.51 6.17 2.81
C PRO A 64 22.36 6.32 1.55
N GLU A 65 22.44 5.28 0.72
CA GLU A 65 23.28 5.29 -0.49
C GLU A 65 22.64 6.05 -1.69
N LEU A 66 21.43 6.61 -1.54
CA LEU A 66 20.68 7.24 -2.63
C LEU A 66 20.59 8.78 -2.53
N ASP A 67 21.58 9.43 -1.90
CA ASP A 67 21.79 10.88 -1.89
C ASP A 67 20.53 11.71 -1.55
N GLY A 68 19.79 11.29 -0.53
CA GLY A 68 18.59 12.00 -0.06
C GLY A 68 17.30 11.66 -0.80
N GLN A 69 17.30 10.72 -1.75
CA GLN A 69 16.07 10.28 -2.43
C GLN A 69 15.20 9.42 -1.51
N PHE A 70 13.90 9.75 -1.46
CA PHE A 70 12.90 9.00 -0.68
C PHE A 70 11.52 9.08 -1.33
N THR A 71 10.65 8.15 -0.97
CA THR A 71 9.21 8.21 -1.28
C THR A 71 8.42 7.60 -0.15
N GLY A 72 7.14 7.97 -0.05
CA GLY A 72 6.21 7.40 0.91
C GLY A 72 5.79 5.97 0.55
N PHE A 73 5.68 5.10 1.56
CA PHE A 73 5.01 3.80 1.46
C PHE A 73 4.09 3.58 2.64
N SER A 74 2.87 3.09 2.41
CA SER A 74 1.99 2.60 3.47
C SER A 74 2.61 1.41 4.17
N MET A 75 2.47 1.38 5.49
CA MET A 75 2.72 0.18 6.26
C MET A 75 1.63 -0.85 5.97
N THR A 76 2.05 -2.09 5.70
CA THR A 76 1.16 -3.22 5.49
C THR A 76 1.07 -4.14 6.71
N SER A 77 2.01 -4.03 7.65
CA SER A 77 1.92 -4.73 8.94
C SER A 77 0.93 -4.05 9.89
N ALA A 78 0.42 -4.81 10.85
CA ALA A 78 -0.37 -4.25 11.94
C ALA A 78 0.54 -3.51 12.94
N PRO A 79 0.09 -2.41 13.58
CA PRO A 79 0.87 -1.72 14.60
C PRO A 79 1.42 -2.62 15.70
N GLY A 80 0.62 -3.61 16.15
CA GLY A 80 1.06 -4.57 17.17
C GLY A 80 2.26 -5.44 16.78
N GLN A 81 2.51 -5.66 15.49
CA GLN A 81 3.68 -6.40 15.03
C GLN A 81 4.98 -5.60 15.24
N LEU A 82 4.92 -4.28 15.07
CA LEU A 82 6.04 -3.41 15.42
C LEU A 82 6.24 -3.39 16.94
N GLU A 83 5.15 -3.28 17.71
CA GLU A 83 5.21 -3.25 19.18
C GLU A 83 5.79 -4.53 19.80
N HIS A 84 5.47 -5.70 19.23
CA HIS A 84 5.89 -6.99 19.78
C HIS A 84 7.20 -7.53 19.18
N ASP A 85 7.37 -7.40 17.86
CA ASP A 85 8.46 -8.07 17.13
C ASP A 85 9.53 -7.08 16.61
N GLY A 86 9.23 -5.77 16.66
CA GLY A 86 10.06 -4.73 16.07
C GLY A 86 10.01 -4.71 14.55
N ILE A 87 8.96 -5.29 13.94
CA ILE A 87 8.86 -5.48 12.49
C ILE A 87 7.84 -4.55 11.85
N LEU A 88 8.26 -3.94 10.74
CA LEU A 88 7.44 -3.10 9.87
C LEU A 88 7.50 -3.61 8.44
N ASP A 89 6.34 -3.89 7.85
CA ASP A 89 6.23 -4.39 6.49
C ASP A 89 5.74 -3.32 5.52
N LEU A 90 6.33 -3.29 4.32
CA LEU A 90 5.94 -2.45 3.20
C LEU A 90 5.65 -3.30 1.96
N ALA A 91 4.66 -2.91 1.16
CA ALA A 91 4.44 -3.44 -0.17
C ALA A 91 4.95 -2.46 -1.24
N VAL A 92 6.07 -2.80 -1.88
CA VAL A 92 6.76 -1.92 -2.82
C VAL A 92 6.47 -2.35 -4.25
N LYS A 93 5.71 -1.53 -4.98
CA LYS A 93 5.48 -1.72 -6.41
C LYS A 93 6.73 -1.34 -7.23
N CYS A 94 7.04 -2.12 -8.25
CA CYS A 94 8.16 -1.88 -9.16
C CYS A 94 8.01 -0.53 -9.87
N SER A 95 9.11 0.23 -9.88
CA SER A 95 9.26 1.56 -10.47
C SER A 95 10.74 1.78 -10.79
N GLU A 96 11.02 2.64 -11.77
CA GLU A 96 12.39 3.10 -12.10
C GLU A 96 12.91 4.14 -11.09
N GLU A 97 12.01 4.71 -10.29
CA GLU A 97 12.35 5.74 -9.30
C GLU A 97 12.85 5.11 -7.99
N ALA A 98 13.84 5.77 -7.37
CA ALA A 98 14.28 5.43 -6.02
C ALA A 98 13.20 5.75 -4.97
N PRO A 99 13.20 5.06 -3.81
CA PRO A 99 13.94 3.84 -3.47
C PRO A 99 13.30 2.56 -4.03
N ALA A 100 12.16 2.63 -4.72
CA ALA A 100 11.45 1.45 -5.23
C ALA A 100 12.31 0.61 -6.20
N HIS A 101 13.03 1.26 -7.11
CA HIS A 101 13.95 0.57 -8.03
C HIS A 101 15.03 -0.23 -7.27
N TRP A 102 15.58 0.33 -6.20
CA TRP A 102 16.60 -0.33 -5.38
C TRP A 102 16.06 -1.60 -4.72
N VAL A 103 14.84 -1.55 -4.17
CA VAL A 103 14.19 -2.71 -3.52
C VAL A 103 14.00 -3.85 -4.53
N HIS A 104 13.74 -3.53 -5.79
CA HIS A 104 13.51 -4.52 -6.83
C HIS A 104 14.79 -5.13 -7.44
N HIS A 105 15.91 -4.39 -7.44
CA HIS A 105 17.10 -4.75 -8.22
C HIS A 105 18.38 -4.97 -7.41
N LYS A 106 18.42 -4.69 -6.10
CA LYS A 106 19.61 -4.97 -5.30
C LYS A 106 19.73 -6.47 -5.03
N GLU A 107 20.51 -7.15 -5.88
CA GLU A 107 20.70 -8.60 -5.94
C GLU A 107 21.16 -9.27 -4.63
N GLN A 108 21.63 -8.50 -3.65
CA GLN A 108 22.21 -9.01 -2.40
C GLN A 108 21.17 -9.35 -1.32
N ILE A 109 19.96 -8.80 -1.37
CA ILE A 109 18.99 -8.94 -0.27
C ILE A 109 18.29 -10.31 -0.30
N LEU A 110 18.13 -10.89 -1.50
CA LEU A 110 17.40 -12.14 -1.72
C LEU A 110 18.09 -13.39 -1.13
N ARG A 111 19.39 -13.34 -0.82
CA ARG A 111 20.13 -14.51 -0.28
C ARG A 111 19.86 -14.80 1.19
N LEU A 112 19.30 -13.86 1.95
CA LEU A 112 19.18 -13.96 3.42
C LEU A 112 17.84 -14.49 3.92
N CYS A 113 16.81 -14.56 3.08
CA CYS A 113 15.43 -14.42 3.56
C CYS A 113 14.49 -15.56 3.19
N GLN A 114 15.02 -16.69 2.70
CA GLN A 114 14.18 -17.86 2.42
C GLN A 114 13.91 -18.62 3.72
N GLU A 115 12.72 -18.47 4.29
CA GLU A 115 11.84 -19.57 4.73
C GLU A 115 10.54 -19.06 5.44
N VAL A 116 9.42 -19.74 5.12
CA VAL A 116 8.12 -19.87 5.83
C VAL A 116 6.92 -19.01 5.36
N PRO A 117 5.68 -19.59 5.31
CA PRO A 117 4.60 -19.16 4.44
C PRO A 117 3.34 -18.61 5.15
N ASP A 118 2.42 -18.18 4.28
CA ASP A 118 0.98 -17.96 4.44
C ASP A 118 0.47 -16.77 5.26
N MET A 119 0.02 -15.76 4.51
CA MET A 119 -0.94 -14.76 4.95
C MET A 119 -2.15 -14.79 4.01
N SER A 120 -3.37 -14.71 4.58
CA SER A 120 -4.60 -14.76 3.80
C SER A 120 -5.07 -13.37 3.31
N LEU A 121 -5.16 -13.14 2.00
CA LEU A 121 -5.61 -11.88 1.37
C LEU A 121 -6.69 -12.08 0.30
N GLN A 122 -7.80 -11.34 0.39
CA GLN A 122 -8.83 -11.31 -0.65
C GLN A 122 -8.54 -10.18 -1.65
N CYS A 123 -8.09 -10.52 -2.86
CA CYS A 123 -7.66 -9.56 -3.88
C CYS A 123 -8.71 -9.35 -4.99
N PHE A 124 -8.78 -8.14 -5.52
CA PHE A 124 -9.44 -7.84 -6.79
C PHE A 124 -8.37 -7.43 -7.80
N VAL A 125 -8.28 -8.11 -8.94
CA VAL A 125 -7.23 -7.87 -9.95
C VAL A 125 -7.85 -7.45 -11.27
N THR A 126 -7.38 -6.34 -11.83
CA THR A 126 -7.88 -5.76 -13.09
C THR A 126 -7.11 -6.24 -14.33
N GLN A 127 -5.98 -6.93 -14.15
CA GLN A 127 -5.19 -7.55 -15.21
C GLN A 127 -4.81 -8.99 -14.81
N GLN A 128 -5.27 -9.95 -15.59
CA GLN A 128 -5.18 -11.37 -15.28
C GLN A 128 -3.73 -11.88 -15.35
N GLN A 129 -3.22 -12.45 -14.26
CA GLN A 129 -2.15 -13.45 -14.31
C GLN A 129 -2.51 -14.61 -13.40
N GLU A 130 -2.10 -15.83 -13.79
CA GLU A 130 -2.44 -17.06 -13.09
C GLU A 130 -1.86 -17.05 -11.67
N PHE A 131 -2.73 -17.15 -10.66
CA PHE A 131 -2.32 -17.31 -9.27
C PHE A 131 -1.71 -18.69 -9.06
N LYS A 132 -0.53 -18.76 -8.44
CA LYS A 132 0.20 -20.01 -8.21
C LYS A 132 -0.46 -20.97 -7.19
N ASN A 133 -1.51 -20.55 -6.47
CA ASN A 133 -2.24 -21.40 -5.52
C ASN A 133 -3.74 -21.03 -5.38
N PRO A 134 -4.66 -21.68 -6.11
CA PRO A 134 -6.10 -21.34 -6.11
C PRO A 134 -6.89 -21.86 -4.90
N SER A 135 -6.28 -22.59 -3.97
CA SER A 135 -6.97 -23.24 -2.84
C SER A 135 -7.06 -22.40 -1.55
N GLN A 136 -6.30 -21.31 -1.44
CA GLN A 136 -6.25 -20.49 -0.21
C GLN A 136 -7.17 -19.26 -0.21
N PHE A 137 -7.76 -18.90 -1.36
CA PHE A 137 -8.57 -17.69 -1.49
C PHE A 137 -9.87 -17.93 -2.25
N PRO A 138 -10.99 -17.28 -1.86
CA PRO A 138 -12.15 -17.22 -2.73
C PRO A 138 -11.70 -16.65 -4.09
N ARG A 139 -12.11 -17.31 -5.17
CA ARG A 139 -11.64 -16.96 -6.53
C ARG A 139 -11.86 -15.46 -6.76
N PRO A 140 -10.80 -14.70 -7.11
CA PRO A 140 -10.92 -13.27 -7.33
C PRO A 140 -11.89 -13.01 -8.48
N LYS A 141 -12.84 -12.09 -8.26
CA LYS A 141 -13.73 -11.63 -9.34
C LYS A 141 -12.90 -10.77 -10.30
N VAL A 142 -12.94 -11.10 -11.59
CA VAL A 142 -12.21 -10.36 -12.63
C VAL A 142 -13.04 -9.15 -13.06
N GLY A 143 -12.43 -7.96 -13.03
CA GLY A 143 -13.05 -6.72 -13.49
C GLY A 143 -12.85 -5.56 -12.53
N ARG A 144 -13.34 -4.37 -12.92
CA ARG A 144 -13.42 -3.23 -12.02
C ARG A 144 -14.55 -3.43 -11.00
N ILE A 145 -14.38 -2.88 -9.81
CA ILE A 145 -15.46 -2.86 -8.81
C ILE A 145 -16.57 -1.94 -9.33
N THR A 146 -17.77 -2.48 -9.53
CA THR A 146 -18.93 -1.73 -10.03
C THR A 146 -19.92 -1.42 -8.91
N GLN A 147 -20.88 -0.54 -9.18
CA GLN A 147 -21.93 -0.21 -8.22
C GLN A 147 -22.77 -1.45 -7.84
N GLU A 148 -22.98 -2.39 -8.77
CA GLU A 148 -23.73 -3.62 -8.52
C GLU A 148 -23.00 -4.53 -7.52
N VAL A 149 -21.67 -4.60 -7.61
CA VAL A 149 -20.83 -5.34 -6.65
C VAL A 149 -21.00 -4.73 -5.26
N LEU A 150 -20.87 -3.40 -5.15
CA LEU A 150 -21.03 -2.72 -3.86
C LEU A 150 -22.45 -2.84 -3.30
N LYS A 151 -23.46 -2.74 -4.16
CA LYS A 151 -24.86 -2.90 -3.76
C LYS A 151 -25.13 -4.29 -3.17
N ALA A 152 -24.54 -5.33 -3.76
CA ALA A 152 -24.68 -6.69 -3.24
C ALA A 152 -24.04 -6.82 -1.85
N GLU A 153 -22.83 -6.29 -1.65
CA GLU A 153 -22.12 -6.37 -0.36
C GLU A 153 -22.78 -5.48 0.72
N LEU A 154 -23.26 -4.29 0.35
CA LEU A 154 -23.94 -3.37 1.27
C LEU A 154 -25.36 -3.80 1.63
N SER A 155 -25.98 -4.72 0.88
CA SER A 155 -27.35 -5.18 1.17
C SER A 155 -27.50 -5.86 2.54
N GLY A 156 -26.40 -6.36 3.11
CA GLY A 156 -26.35 -6.92 4.46
C GLY A 156 -25.93 -5.92 5.55
N LEU A 157 -25.68 -4.65 5.20
CA LEU A 157 -25.17 -3.61 6.10
C LEU A 157 -26.13 -2.42 6.16
N HIS A 158 -26.13 -1.72 7.30
CA HIS A 158 -26.84 -0.44 7.42
C HIS A 158 -25.95 0.67 6.85
N GLY A 159 -26.35 1.25 5.71
CA GLY A 159 -25.53 2.22 4.96
C GLY A 159 -25.14 3.47 5.78
N ASP A 160 -26.01 3.91 6.69
CA ASP A 160 -25.78 5.03 7.61
C ASP A 160 -24.72 4.74 8.68
N GLN A 161 -24.47 3.47 9.01
CA GLN A 161 -23.46 3.03 9.96
C GLN A 161 -22.19 2.47 9.29
N THR A 162 -22.17 2.43 7.96
CA THR A 162 -21.07 1.81 7.21
C THR A 162 -19.89 2.77 7.05
N LEU A 163 -18.76 2.46 7.68
CA LEU A 163 -17.50 3.16 7.50
C LEU A 163 -16.69 2.51 6.38
N SER A 164 -16.39 3.27 5.33
CA SER A 164 -15.71 2.80 4.13
C SER A 164 -14.35 3.48 3.96
N TYR A 165 -13.30 2.68 3.76
CA TYR A 165 -11.95 3.16 3.46
C TYR A 165 -11.58 2.81 2.02
N ILE A 166 -11.12 3.79 1.25
CA ILE A 166 -10.82 3.62 -0.17
C ILE A 166 -9.40 4.11 -0.45
N CYS A 167 -8.55 3.25 -1.00
CA CYS A 167 -7.25 3.65 -1.55
C CYS A 167 -7.15 3.18 -3.01
N GLY A 168 -6.38 3.90 -3.82
CA GLY A 168 -6.15 3.56 -5.21
C GLY A 168 -5.90 4.76 -6.12
N PRO A 169 -5.90 4.56 -7.45
CA PRO A 169 -5.79 5.65 -8.41
C PRO A 169 -6.92 6.68 -8.24
N PRO A 170 -6.68 7.98 -8.47
CA PRO A 170 -7.71 9.02 -8.30
C PRO A 170 -9.05 8.71 -9.00
N PRO A 171 -9.07 8.22 -10.26
CA PRO A 171 -10.33 7.87 -10.91
C PRO A 171 -11.10 6.72 -10.23
N MET A 172 -10.38 5.79 -9.58
CA MET A 172 -11.00 4.71 -8.81
C MET A 172 -11.62 5.25 -7.53
N ILE A 173 -10.90 6.12 -6.80
CA ILE A 173 -11.41 6.74 -5.57
C ILE A 173 -12.68 7.53 -5.86
N GLU A 174 -12.66 8.35 -6.92
CA GLU A 174 -13.82 9.16 -7.34
C GLU A 174 -15.02 8.29 -7.70
N SER A 175 -14.82 7.25 -8.51
CA SER A 175 -15.88 6.32 -8.88
C SER A 175 -16.45 5.55 -7.68
N MET A 176 -15.59 5.09 -6.78
CA MET A 176 -15.98 4.33 -5.59
C MET A 176 -16.76 5.18 -4.59
N ALA A 177 -16.25 6.38 -4.28
CA ALA A 177 -16.92 7.32 -3.39
C ALA A 177 -18.29 7.74 -3.94
N HIS A 178 -18.40 7.93 -5.26
CA HIS A 178 -19.67 8.20 -5.91
C HIS A 178 -20.66 7.03 -5.76
N HIS A 179 -20.24 5.79 -6.05
CA HIS A 179 -21.12 4.64 -5.91
C HIS A 179 -21.60 4.43 -4.47
N LEU A 180 -20.73 4.56 -3.47
CA LEU A 180 -21.09 4.43 -2.06
C LEU A 180 -22.10 5.51 -1.62
N SER A 181 -21.89 6.75 -2.06
CA SER A 181 -22.82 7.85 -1.79
C SER A 181 -24.20 7.59 -2.41
N CYS A 182 -24.25 7.09 -3.66
CA CYS A 182 -25.49 6.70 -4.33
C CYS A 182 -26.21 5.51 -3.63
N LEU A 183 -25.48 4.72 -2.84
CA LEU A 183 -26.02 3.59 -2.08
C LEU A 183 -26.37 3.96 -0.63
N GLY A 184 -26.31 5.24 -0.27
CA GLY A 184 -26.76 5.75 1.03
C GLY A 184 -25.72 5.73 2.14
N VAL A 185 -24.43 5.52 1.81
CA VAL A 185 -23.35 5.70 2.78
C VAL A 185 -23.12 7.20 3.00
N ASP A 186 -23.11 7.62 4.27
CA ASP A 186 -22.82 9.02 4.61
C ASP A 186 -21.40 9.38 4.14
N SER A 187 -21.28 10.52 3.44
CA SER A 187 -20.00 11.11 3.04
C SER A 187 -19.01 11.25 4.20
N ALA A 188 -19.49 11.50 5.43
CA ALA A 188 -18.66 11.56 6.62
C ALA A 188 -17.98 10.21 6.94
N ASN A 189 -18.59 9.11 6.51
CA ASN A 189 -18.13 7.74 6.70
C ASN A 189 -17.37 7.19 5.47
N ILE A 190 -17.09 8.02 4.46
CA ILE A 190 -16.24 7.64 3.33
C ILE A 190 -14.87 8.29 3.53
N LYS A 191 -13.87 7.47 3.86
CA LYS A 191 -12.48 7.88 4.03
C LYS A 191 -11.67 7.41 2.83
N PHE A 192 -10.74 8.24 2.35
CA PHE A 192 -9.87 7.84 1.26
C PHE A 192 -8.46 8.38 1.40
N GLU A 193 -7.53 7.67 0.80
CA GLU A 193 -6.12 8.06 0.70
C GLU A 193 -5.70 8.10 -0.77
N LYS A 194 -5.14 9.24 -1.19
CA LYS A 194 -4.73 9.49 -2.58
C LYS A 194 -3.23 9.29 -2.73
N TRP A 195 -2.84 8.50 -3.72
CA TRP A 195 -1.45 8.29 -4.12
C TRP A 195 -1.20 8.98 -5.47
N TRP A 196 -0.08 9.69 -5.61
CA TRP A 196 0.25 10.54 -6.77
C TRP A 196 1.53 10.11 -7.47
#